data_AF-A0A5E4JDK9-F1
#
_entry.id   AF-A0A5E4JDK9-F1
#
_cell.length_a   1.000
_cell.length_b   1.000
_cell.length_c   1.000
_cell.angle_alpha   90.00
_cell.angle_beta   90.00
_cell.angle_gamma   90.00
#
_symmetry.space_group_name_H-M   'P 1'
#
loop_
_entity.id
_entity.type
_entity.pdbx_description
1 polymer ?
#
loop_
_entity_poly.entity_id
_entity_poly.type
_entity_poly.pdbx_seq_one_letter_code
_entity_poly.pdbx_strand_id
1 'polypeptide(L)'
;MAKVCIIHQKESDGIPVKDDIVLRAIRGVKKAFRASTGNQLVVCKAHVEEAKKRRAKFEKSLLTSALIGALFGTVMLVVSILSQRSIFDILRGILLLVFLVVVMAALSLYQYFPALEEGPQKKRAAKPTARAAKRTRR
;
A
#
# COMPACT_ATOMS: atom_id res chain seq x y z
N MET A 1 21.37 -11.80 -8.06
CA MET A 1 20.52 -10.58 -8.03
C MET A 1 21.01 -9.71 -6.89
N ALA A 2 21.29 -8.44 -7.13
CA ALA A 2 21.73 -7.53 -6.07
C ALA A 2 20.58 -7.22 -5.11
N LYS A 3 20.86 -7.23 -3.80
CA LYS A 3 19.92 -6.80 -2.75
C LYS A 3 20.22 -5.36 -2.40
N VAL A 4 19.30 -4.45 -2.70
CA VAL A 4 19.51 -3.01 -2.52
C VAL A 4 18.60 -2.48 -1.44
N CYS A 5 19.18 -1.74 -0.50
CA CYS A 5 18.42 -1.06 0.54
C CYS A 5 17.54 0.04 -0.06
N ILE A 6 16.23 0.02 0.18
CA ILE A 6 15.31 1.04 -0.39
C ILE A 6 15.59 2.46 0.13
N ILE A 7 16.17 2.60 1.34
CA ILE A 7 16.44 3.90 1.97
C ILE A 7 17.78 4.49 1.50
N HIS A 8 18.87 3.71 1.47
CA HIS A 8 20.23 4.20 1.16
C HIS A 8 20.68 3.90 -0.27
N GLN A 9 19.91 3.11 -1.01
CA GLN A 9 20.23 2.63 -2.36
C GLN A 9 21.57 1.89 -2.48
N LYS A 10 22.17 1.47 -1.36
CA LYS A 10 23.38 0.65 -1.32
C LYS A 10 23.05 -0.83 -1.23
N GLU A 11 23.96 -1.67 -1.71
CA GLU A 11 23.86 -3.11 -1.52
C GLU A 11 23.99 -3.46 -0.04
N SER A 12 23.05 -4.24 0.47
CA SER A 12 23.04 -4.64 1.88
C SER A 12 22.18 -5.88 2.08
N ASP A 13 22.53 -6.72 3.04
CA ASP A 13 21.61 -7.73 3.54
C ASP A 13 20.60 -7.14 4.54
N GLY A 14 19.34 -7.52 4.38
CA GLY A 14 18.24 -6.91 5.12
C GLY A 14 16.95 -7.71 5.05
N ILE A 15 15.91 -7.14 5.67
CA ILE A 15 14.56 -7.71 5.63
C ILE A 15 13.97 -7.44 4.24
N PRO A 16 13.47 -8.46 3.53
CA PRO A 16 12.85 -8.26 2.23
C PRO A 16 11.60 -7.38 2.34
N VAL A 17 11.43 -6.52 1.35
CA VAL A 17 10.22 -5.74 1.17
C VAL A 17 9.17 -6.62 0.50
N LYS A 18 7.94 -6.59 1.01
CA LYS A 18 6.83 -7.35 0.46
C LYS A 18 6.47 -6.82 -0.93
N ASP A 19 6.36 -7.72 -1.91
CA ASP A 19 5.97 -7.37 -3.27
C ASP A 19 4.45 -7.13 -3.38
N ASP A 20 4.05 -5.91 -3.04
CA ASP A 20 2.67 -5.45 -3.15
C ASP A 20 2.30 -5.07 -4.61
N ILE A 21 0.99 -4.92 -4.87
CA ILE A 21 0.44 -4.57 -6.20
C ILE A 21 1.05 -3.25 -6.71
N VAL A 22 1.27 -2.29 -5.81
CA VAL A 22 1.89 -0.98 -6.13
C VAL A 22 3.32 -1.17 -6.63
N LEU A 23 4.12 -1.98 -5.95
CA LEU A 23 5.49 -2.30 -6.35
C LEU A 23 5.53 -3.01 -7.72
N ARG A 24 4.60 -3.94 -7.96
CA ARG A 24 4.44 -4.59 -9.27
C ARG A 24 4.07 -3.59 -10.36
N ALA A 25 3.14 -2.67 -10.10
CA ALA A 25 2.75 -1.64 -11.04
C ALA A 25 3.93 -0.72 -11.38
N ILE A 26 4.66 -0.23 -10.37
CA ILE A 26 5.85 0.62 -10.56
C ILE A 26 6.93 -0.12 -11.36
N ARG A 27 7.19 -1.40 -11.05
CA ARG A 27 8.14 -2.21 -11.83
C ARG A 27 7.65 -2.43 -13.27
N GLY A 28 6.35 -2.61 -13.49
CA GLY A 28 5.75 -2.71 -14.82
C GLY A 28 5.97 -1.45 -15.64
N VAL A 29 5.70 -0.28 -15.06
CA VAL A 29 5.97 1.02 -15.69
C VAL A 29 7.47 1.18 -15.97
N LYS A 30 8.35 0.95 -14.98
CA LYS A 30 9.81 1.04 -15.19
C LYS A 30 10.33 0.07 -16.26
N LYS A 31 9.73 -1.11 -16.37
CA LYS A 31 10.06 -2.09 -17.42
C LYS A 31 9.62 -1.60 -18.80
N ALA A 32 8.44 -0.98 -18.90
CA ALA A 32 7.98 -0.34 -20.13
C ALA A 32 8.93 0.78 -20.59
N PHE A 33 9.46 1.56 -19.65
CA PHE A 33 10.47 2.61 -19.90
C PHE A 33 11.92 2.10 -19.98
N ARG A 34 12.16 0.78 -19.99
CA ARG A 34 13.50 0.14 -20.03
C ARG A 34 14.48 0.58 -18.93
N ALA A 35 13.97 1.14 -17.83
CA ALA A 35 14.76 1.64 -16.70
C ALA A 35 14.85 0.64 -15.53
N SER A 36 14.64 -0.65 -15.77
CA SER A 36 14.54 -1.65 -14.70
C SER A 36 15.89 -2.26 -14.32
N THR A 37 16.30 -2.03 -13.07
CA THR A 37 17.29 -2.85 -12.36
C THR A 37 16.55 -4.03 -11.70
N GLY A 38 16.83 -5.26 -12.09
CA GLY A 38 16.22 -6.50 -11.56
C GLY A 38 16.64 -6.83 -10.12
N ASN A 39 16.68 -5.83 -9.25
CA ASN A 39 17.23 -5.91 -7.90
C ASN A 39 16.15 -6.28 -6.90
N GLN A 40 16.51 -7.06 -5.88
CA GLN A 40 15.64 -7.31 -4.74
C GLN A 40 15.70 -6.12 -3.78
N LEU A 41 14.55 -5.55 -3.46
CA LEU A 41 14.45 -4.45 -2.50
C LEU A 41 14.43 -5.02 -1.09
N VAL A 42 15.35 -4.54 -0.26
CA VAL A 42 15.45 -4.91 1.16
C VAL A 42 15.52 -3.65 2.02
N VAL A 43 15.33 -3.81 3.32
CA VAL A 43 15.64 -2.77 4.31
C VAL A 43 16.69 -3.32 5.25
N CYS A 44 17.85 -2.66 5.29
CA CYS A 44 18.93 -3.03 6.20
C CYS A 44 18.53 -2.78 7.66
N LYS A 45 19.12 -3.56 8.58
CA LYS A 45 18.76 -3.55 10.02
C LYS A 45 18.82 -2.15 10.65
N ALA A 46 19.79 -1.33 10.24
CA ALA A 46 19.98 0.04 10.74
C ALA A 46 18.79 0.97 10.46
N HIS A 47 17.97 0.68 9.45
CA HIS A 47 16.89 1.58 9.00
C HIS A 47 15.50 0.96 9.10
N VAL A 48 15.39 -0.17 9.80
CA VAL A 48 14.10 -0.81 10.07
C VAL A 48 13.19 0.11 10.90
N GLU A 49 13.76 0.85 11.87
CA GLU A 49 12.99 1.81 12.66
C GLU A 49 12.48 2.98 11.83
N GLU A 50 13.31 3.51 10.93
CA GLU A 50 12.93 4.58 10.03
C GLU A 50 11.83 4.12 9.06
N ALA A 51 11.98 2.92 8.49
CA ALA A 51 10.96 2.29 7.65
C ALA A 51 9.61 2.17 8.38
N LYS A 52 9.62 1.73 9.64
CA LYS A 52 8.40 1.65 10.48
C LYS A 52 7.77 3.02 10.72
N LYS A 53 8.58 4.04 11.03
CA LYS A 53 8.10 5.42 11.23
C LYS A 53 7.46 5.99 9.96
N ARG A 54 8.10 5.80 8.79
CA ARG A 54 7.57 6.24 7.50
C ARG A 54 6.25 5.55 7.16
N ARG A 55 6.15 4.24 7.41
CA ARG A 55 4.91 3.48 7.21
C ARG A 55 3.78 3.96 8.11
N ALA A 56 4.04 4.18 9.40
CA ALA A 56 3.04 4.70 10.33
C ALA A 56 2.54 6.10 9.92
N LYS A 57 3.43 6.96 9.39
CA LYS A 57 3.05 8.27 8.86
C LYS A 57 2.17 8.16 7.61
N PHE A 58 2.48 7.22 6.72
CA PHE A 58 1.68 6.94 5.53
C PHE A 58 0.29 6.40 5.88
N GLU A 59 0.18 5.49 6.85
CA GLU A 59 -1.13 4.97 7.30
C GLU A 59 -2.00 6.08 7.91
N LYS A 60 -1.39 6.98 8.70
CA LYS A 60 -2.09 8.16 9.23
C LYS A 60 -2.52 9.11 8.11
N SER A 61 -1.66 9.39 7.13
CA SER A 61 -2.01 10.29 6.03
C SER A 61 -3.08 9.70 5.11
N LEU A 62 -3.09 8.39 4.90
CA LEU A 62 -4.19 7.70 4.21
C LEU A 62 -5.51 7.84 4.95
N LEU A 63 -5.52 7.61 6.27
CA LEU A 63 -6.74 7.73 7.08
C LEU A 63 -7.27 9.16 7.09
N THR A 64 -6.41 10.17 7.24
CA THR A 64 -6.83 11.58 7.18
C THR A 64 -7.33 11.95 5.79
N SER A 65 -6.65 11.51 4.73
CA SER A 65 -7.09 11.78 3.35
C SER A 65 -8.42 11.12 3.04
N ALA A 66 -8.65 9.89 3.50
CA ALA A 66 -9.91 9.19 3.34
C ALA A 66 -11.06 9.90 4.08
N LEU A 67 -10.80 10.38 5.30
CA LEU A 67 -11.79 11.12 6.08
C LEU A 67 -12.15 12.46 5.40
N ILE A 68 -11.15 13.21 4.94
CA ILE A 68 -11.34 14.46 4.20
C ILE A 68 -12.12 14.18 2.91
N GLY A 69 -11.73 13.17 2.14
CA GLY A 69 -12.42 12.77 0.92
C GLY A 69 -13.89 12.40 1.15
N ALA A 70 -14.18 11.66 2.22
CA ALA A 70 -15.56 11.33 2.61
C ALA A 70 -16.37 12.57 2.99
N LEU A 71 -15.78 13.50 3.76
CA LEU A 71 -16.43 14.75 4.14
C LEU A 71 -16.75 15.61 2.91
N PHE A 72 -15.77 15.85 2.03
CA PHE A 72 -15.95 16.63 0.80
C PHE A 72 -16.94 15.96 -0.15
N GLY A 73 -16.89 14.63 -0.29
CA GLY A 73 -17.84 13.88 -1.10
C GLY A 73 -19.27 14.03 -0.61
N THR A 74 -19.47 13.97 0.70
CA THR A 74 -20.81 14.15 1.32
C THR A 74 -21.32 15.57 1.10
N VAL A 75 -20.49 16.59 1.32
CA VAL A 75 -20.86 18.00 1.09
C VAL A 75 -21.21 18.24 -0.39
N MET A 76 -20.40 17.76 -1.32
CA MET A 76 -20.69 17.89 -2.75
C MET A 76 -22.01 17.21 -3.13
N LEU A 77 -22.29 16.04 -2.56
CA LEU A 77 -23.52 15.30 -2.83
C LEU A 77 -24.76 16.06 -2.33
N VAL A 78 -24.69 16.59 -1.10
CA VAL A 78 -25.77 17.42 -0.52
C VAL A 78 -26.00 18.69 -1.34
N VAL A 79 -24.94 19.41 -1.70
CA VAL A 79 -25.02 20.62 -2.54
C VAL A 79 -25.59 20.31 -3.92
N SER A 80 -25.23 19.17 -4.50
CA SER A 80 -25.74 18.75 -5.82
C SER A 80 -27.25 18.50 -5.80
N ILE A 81 -27.77 17.91 -4.72
CA ILE A 81 -29.21 17.66 -4.54
C ILE A 81 -29.97 18.99 -4.35
N LEU A 82 -29.43 19.90 -3.54
CA LEU A 82 -30.06 21.19 -3.25
C LEU A 82 -30.09 22.14 -4.46
N SER A 83 -29.10 22.05 -5.35
CA SER A 83 -28.87 23.08 -6.36
C SER A 83 -29.70 22.91 -7.65
N GLN A 84 -30.60 21.91 -7.77
CA GLN A 84 -31.42 21.62 -8.97
C GLN A 84 -30.67 21.85 -10.30
N ARG A 85 -29.42 21.38 -10.38
CA ARG A 85 -28.56 21.68 -11.53
C ARG A 85 -28.91 20.84 -12.75
N SER A 86 -28.55 21.37 -13.91
CA SER A 86 -28.66 20.68 -15.18
C SER A 86 -27.81 19.38 -15.16
N ILE A 87 -28.21 18.39 -15.96
CA ILE A 87 -27.52 17.09 -16.06
C ILE A 87 -26.04 17.28 -16.45
N PHE A 88 -25.73 18.29 -17.26
CA PHE A 88 -24.37 18.62 -17.67
C PHE A 88 -23.48 19.07 -16.50
N ASP A 89 -24.01 19.86 -15.56
CA ASP A 89 -23.27 20.30 -14.38
C ASP A 89 -22.97 19.14 -13.44
N ILE A 90 -23.91 18.19 -13.31
CA ILE A 90 -23.73 16.98 -12.53
C ILE A 90 -22.59 16.14 -13.13
N LEU A 91 -22.60 15.94 -14.45
CA LEU A 91 -21.54 15.18 -15.14
C LEU A 91 -20.16 15.85 -14.99
N ARG A 92 -20.10 17.19 -15.11
CA ARG A 92 -18.86 17.96 -14.94
C ARG A 92 -18.36 17.90 -13.49
N GLY A 93 -19.26 17.91 -12.51
CA GLY A 93 -18.96 17.73 -11.10
C GLY A 93 -18.40 16.34 -10.79
N ILE A 94 -19.00 15.28 -11.33
CA ILE A 94 -18.50 13.92 -11.20
C ILE A 94 -17.12 13.78 -11.83
N LEU A 95 -16.92 14.31 -13.03
CA LEU A 95 -15.62 14.28 -13.72
C LEU A 95 -14.52 14.97 -12.88
N LEU A 96 -14.81 16.15 -12.34
CA LEU A 96 -13.90 16.87 -11.46
C LEU A 96 -13.60 16.11 -10.17
N LEU A 97 -14.61 15.48 -9.56
CA LEU A 97 -14.44 14.68 -8.36
C LEU A 97 -13.57 13.44 -8.62
N VAL A 98 -13.82 12.73 -9.72
CA VAL A 98 -12.98 11.60 -10.15
C VAL A 98 -11.55 12.06 -10.40
N PHE A 99 -11.36 13.17 -11.12
CA PHE A 99 -10.04 13.74 -11.36
C PHE A 99 -9.31 14.08 -10.05
N LEU A 100 -10.00 14.72 -9.11
CA LEU A 100 -9.45 15.06 -7.79
C LEU A 100 -9.04 13.81 -7.00
N VAL A 101 -9.88 12.78 -6.99
CA VAL A 101 -9.56 11.48 -6.35
C VAL A 101 -8.33 10.84 -6.99
N VAL A 102 -8.22 10.87 -8.32
CA VAL A 102 -7.05 10.35 -9.05
C VAL A 102 -5.78 11.13 -8.69
N VAL A 103 -5.84 12.46 -8.63
CA VAL A 103 -4.69 13.30 -8.25
C VAL A 103 -4.30 13.03 -6.79
N MET A 104 -5.26 12.92 -5.87
CA MET A 104 -4.97 12.56 -4.47
C MET A 104 -4.36 11.16 -4.36
N ALA A 105 -4.84 10.19 -5.12
CA ALA A 105 -4.26 8.85 -5.17
C ALA A 105 -2.82 8.88 -5.72
N ALA A 106 -2.56 9.66 -6.76
CA ALA A 106 -1.21 9.83 -7.31
C ALA A 106 -0.24 10.47 -6.30
N LEU A 107 -0.69 11.48 -5.56
CA LEU A 107 0.09 12.09 -4.48
C LEU A 107 0.33 11.11 -3.31
N SER A 108 -0.66 10.28 -3.00
CA SER A 108 -0.53 9.21 -2.00
C SER A 108 0.51 8.18 -2.44
N LEU A 109 0.55 7.80 -3.72
CA LEU A 109 1.57 6.91 -4.27
C LEU A 109 2.99 7.48 -4.15
N TYR A 110 3.15 8.80 -4.24
CA TYR A 110 4.46 9.44 -4.02
C TYR A 110 4.94 9.29 -2.57
N GLN A 111 4.02 9.20 -1.61
CA GLN A 111 4.33 8.95 -0.20
C GLN A 111 4.28 7.47 0.19
N TYR A 112 4.04 6.56 -0.77
CA TYR A 112 3.90 5.13 -0.48
C TYR A 112 5.22 4.55 0.04
N PHE A 113 5.15 3.94 1.23
CA PHE A 113 6.25 3.18 1.79
C PHE A 113 5.84 1.71 1.91
N PRO A 114 6.55 0.78 1.25
CA PRO A 114 6.10 -0.59 1.15
C PRO A 114 6.22 -1.34 2.48
N ALA A 115 5.37 -2.36 2.63
CA ALA A 115 5.37 -3.20 3.81
C ALA A 115 6.64 -4.05 3.87
N LEU A 116 7.25 -4.17 5.05
CA LEU A 116 8.29 -5.16 5.31
C LEU A 116 7.64 -6.55 5.41
N GLU A 117 8.27 -7.57 4.86
CA GLU A 117 7.89 -8.94 5.20
C GLU A 117 8.24 -9.18 6.67
N GLU A 118 7.23 -9.25 7.53
CA GLU A 118 7.39 -9.81 8.86
C GLU A 118 7.83 -11.26 8.66
N GLY A 119 9.12 -11.53 8.88
CA GLY A 119 9.69 -12.84 8.67
C GLY A 119 8.91 -13.95 9.42
N PRO A 120 9.05 -15.22 8.99
CA PRO A 120 8.26 -16.36 9.45
C PRO A 120 8.59 -16.85 10.87
N GLN A 121 8.79 -15.96 11.85
CA GLN A 121 9.01 -16.37 13.24
C GLN A 121 7.74 -16.42 14.09
N LYS A 122 6.61 -15.85 13.67
CA LYS A 122 5.34 -15.91 14.42
C LYS A 122 4.32 -16.94 13.93
N LYS A 123 4.71 -17.87 13.04
CA LYS A 123 3.89 -19.03 12.62
C LYS A 123 4.35 -20.37 13.20
N ARG A 124 5.20 -20.37 14.23
CA ARG A 124 5.62 -21.58 14.98
C ARG A 124 4.94 -21.73 16.36
N ALA A 125 3.77 -21.12 16.58
CA ALA A 125 2.85 -21.63 17.60
C ALA A 125 2.03 -22.77 16.97
N ALA A 126 2.71 -23.88 16.73
CA ALA A 126 2.11 -25.14 16.32
C ALA A 126 1.07 -25.53 17.39
N LYS A 127 -0.21 -25.43 17.03
CA LYS A 127 -1.28 -26.07 17.78
C LYS A 127 -0.96 -27.58 17.71
N PRO A 128 -0.64 -28.26 18.82
CA PRO A 128 -0.31 -29.67 18.79
C PRO A 128 -1.52 -30.42 18.24
N THR A 129 -1.31 -31.16 17.15
CA THR A 129 -2.25 -32.11 16.56
C THR A 129 -2.50 -33.24 17.54
N ALA A 130 -3.40 -33.03 18.49
CA ALA A 130 -3.97 -34.08 19.32
C ALA A 130 -5.17 -34.71 18.60
N ARG A 131 -4.93 -35.78 17.83
CA ARG A 131 -5.82 -36.95 17.66
C ARG A 131 -5.29 -37.92 16.60
N ALA A 132 -4.16 -38.55 16.91
CA ALA A 132 -3.82 -39.87 16.40
C ALA A 132 -3.91 -40.85 17.57
N ALA A 133 -5.13 -41.26 17.95
CA ALA A 133 -5.37 -42.38 18.87
C ALA A 133 -6.87 -42.70 18.96
N LYS A 134 -7.39 -43.48 18.00
CA LYS A 134 -8.49 -44.43 18.20
C LYS A 134 -8.73 -45.21 16.91
N ARG A 135 -7.86 -46.18 16.62
CA ARG A 135 -8.19 -47.30 15.75
C ARG A 135 -7.34 -48.52 16.10
N THR A 136 -7.59 -49.04 17.30
CA THR A 136 -7.19 -50.38 17.73
C THR A 136 -8.16 -50.83 18.80
N ARG A 137 -8.67 -52.07 18.64
CA ARG A 137 -9.75 -52.77 19.36
C ARG A 137 -11.13 -52.60 18.71
N ARG A 138 -11.85 -53.66 18.38
CA ARG A 138 -11.60 -55.10 18.33
C ARG A 138 -12.76 -55.67 17.53
#